data_AF-A0A7C3ZCT3-F1
#
_entry.id   AF-A0A7C3ZCT3-F1
#
_cell.length_a   1.000
_cell.length_b   1.000
_cell.length_c   1.000
_cell.angle_alpha   90.00
_cell.angle_beta   90.00
_cell.angle_gamma   90.00
#
_symmetry.space_group_name_H-M   'P 1'
#
loop_
_entity.id
_entity.type
_entity.pdbx_description
1 polymer ?
#
loop_
_entity_poly.entity_id
_entity_poly.type
_entity_poly.pdbx_seq_one_letter_code
_entity_poly.pdbx_strand_id
1 'polypeptide(L)' 'MAERRENWTEHLQLGLELAVGVIVFFFIGYIIDLYFNTKPYFTLIGSVFGIVSVFYIIWKRFLK' A
#
# COMPACT_ATOMS: atom_id res chain seq x y z
N MET A 1 -23.81 8.16 29.62
CA MET A 1 -22.58 8.69 29.03
C MET A 1 -22.17 7.71 27.94
N ALA A 2 -22.36 8.06 26.67
CA ALA A 2 -21.95 7.19 25.58
C ALA A 2 -20.42 7.19 25.56
N GLU A 3 -19.83 6.08 25.97
CA GLU A 3 -18.40 5.82 25.86
C GLU A 3 -18.05 5.96 24.37
N ARG A 4 -17.29 7.01 24.01
CA ARG A 4 -16.71 7.15 22.68
C ARG A 4 -15.70 6.02 22.55
N ARG A 5 -16.15 4.85 22.09
CA ARG A 5 -15.26 3.74 21.74
C ARG A 5 -14.35 4.29 20.66
N GLU A 6 -13.11 4.53 21.02
CA GLU A 6 -12.05 4.82 20.08
C GLU A 6 -11.99 3.63 19.11
N ASN A 7 -12.22 3.88 17.82
CA ASN A 7 -12.28 2.82 16.82
C ASN A 7 -10.85 2.41 16.43
N TRP A 8 -10.17 1.70 17.34
CA TRP A 8 -8.85 1.10 17.10
C TRP A 8 -8.86 0.16 15.88
N THR A 9 -10.00 -0.48 15.62
CA THR A 9 -10.25 -1.33 14.45
C THR A 9 -10.11 -0.57 13.14
N GLU A 10 -10.57 0.67 13.05
CA GLU A 10 -10.46 1.49 11.85
C GLU A 10 -9.00 1.87 11.55
N HIS A 11 -8.22 2.16 12.59
CA HIS A 11 -6.79 2.47 12.46
C HIS A 11 -5.99 1.24 12.01
N LEU A 12 -6.30 0.08 12.58
CA LEU A 12 -5.70 -1.19 12.15
C LEU A 12 -6.06 -1.54 10.72
N GLN A 13 -7.33 -1.35 10.33
CA GLN A 13 -7.79 -1.61 8.97
C GLN A 13 -7.11 -0.67 7.96
N LEU A 14 -6.92 0.61 8.32
CA LEU A 14 -6.17 1.55 7.50
C LEU A 14 -4.72 1.14 7.36
N GLY A 15 -4.03 0.78 8.45
CA GLY A 15 -2.65 0.28 8.39
C GLY A 15 -2.50 -0.95 7.49
N LEU A 16 -3.45 -1.89 7.58
CA LEU A 16 -3.50 -3.07 6.73
C LEU A 16 -3.72 -2.71 5.25
N GLU A 17 -4.67 -1.82 4.95
CA GLU A 17 -4.96 -1.35 3.60
C GLU A 17 -3.72 -0.74 2.93
N LEU A 18 -2.97 0.07 3.68
CA LEU A 18 -1.72 0.67 3.20
C LEU A 18 -0.63 -0.38 2.96
N ALA A 19 -0.41 -1.28 3.92
CA ALA A 19 0.62 -2.32 3.80
C ALA A 19 0.33 -3.28 2.63
N VAL A 20 -0.92 -3.74 2.50
CA VAL A 20 -1.36 -4.60 1.40
C VAL A 20 -1.18 -3.87 0.06
N GLY A 21 -1.51 -2.58 -0.01
CA GLY A 21 -1.29 -1.77 -1.20
C GLY A 21 0.17 -1.85 -1.70
N VAL A 22 1.14 -1.59 -0.82
CA VAL A 22 2.57 -1.65 -1.21
C VAL A 22 3.00 -3.06 -1.59
N ILE A 23 2.62 -4.07 -0.79
CA ILE A 23 3.00 -5.45 -1.03
C ILE A 23 2.48 -5.94 -2.38
N VAL A 24 1.25 -5.59 -2.75
CA VAL A 24 0.66 -5.99 -4.02
C VAL A 24 1.47 -5.45 -5.20
N PHE A 25 1.79 -4.16 -5.22
CA PHE A 25 2.58 -3.59 -6.32
C PHE A 25 4.01 -4.14 -6.36
N PHE A 26 4.64 -4.38 -5.20
CA PHE A 26 5.94 -5.04 -5.12
C PHE A 26 5.89 -6.45 -5.72
N PHE A 27 4.92 -7.27 -5.30
CA PHE A 27 4.79 -8.66 -5.76
C PHE A 27 4.48 -8.76 -7.24
N ILE A 28 3.63 -7.87 -7.77
CA ILE A 28 3.34 -7.79 -9.19
C ILE A 28 4.64 -7.50 -9.96
N GLY A 29 5.42 -6.51 -9.52
CA GLY A 29 6.71 -6.20 -10.14
C GLY A 29 7.69 -7.38 -10.09
N TYR A 30 7.75 -8.07 -8.96
CA TYR A 30 8.60 -9.24 -8.77
C TYR A 30 8.21 -10.42 -9.68
N ILE A 31 6.93 -10.72 -9.80
CA ILE A 31 6.44 -11.78 -10.69
C ILE A 31 6.77 -11.46 -12.14
N ILE A 32 6.61 -10.20 -12.56
CA ILE A 32 6.97 -9.74 -13.90
C ILE A 32 8.47 -9.89 -14.12
N ASP A 33 9.30 -9.45 -13.17
CA ASP A 33 10.75 -9.60 -13.27
C ASP A 33 11.18 -11.08 -13.41
N LEU A 34 10.57 -11.98 -12.65
CA LEU A 34 10.81 -13.42 -12.75
C LEU A 34 10.38 -13.98 -14.11
N TYR A 35 9.22 -13.56 -14.62
CA TYR A 35 8.68 -14.06 -15.88
C TYR A 35 9.53 -13.64 -17.09
N PHE A 36 9.99 -12.40 -17.11
CA PHE A 36 10.84 -11.87 -18.19
C PHE A 36 12.34 -12.08 -17.95
N ASN A 37 12.73 -12.72 -16.85
CA ASN A 37 14.12 -12.89 -16.44
C ASN A 37 14.90 -11.56 -16.41
N THR A 38 14.20 -10.47 -16.09
CA THR A 38 14.80 -9.14 -16.01
C THR A 38 15.47 -8.95 -14.66
N LYS A 39 16.49 -8.10 -14.62
CA LYS A 39 16.96 -7.49 -13.38
C LYS A 39 15.76 -6.80 -12.68
N PRO A 40 15.80 -6.51 -11.36
CA PRO A 40 14.63 -6.12 -10.56
C PRO A 40 14.06 -4.71 -10.85
N TYR A 41 13.87 -4.38 -12.13
CA TYR A 41 13.41 -3.10 -12.63
C TYR A 41 11.90 -2.96 -12.42
N PHE A 42 11.12 -3.99 -12.72
CA PHE A 42 9.67 -3.93 -12.52
C PHE A 42 9.31 -3.94 -11.03
N THR A 43 10.07 -4.64 -10.21
CA THR A 43 9.97 -4.62 -8.74
C THR A 43 10.25 -3.22 -8.20
N LEU A 44 11.31 -2.55 -8.67
CA LEU A 44 11.61 -1.17 -8.27
C LEU A 44 10.50 -0.20 -8.67
N ILE A 45 10.07 -0.25 -9.93
CA ILE A 45 8.98 0.60 -10.43
C ILE A 45 7.69 0.34 -9.65
N GLY A 46 7.31 -0.93 -9.48
CA GLY A 46 6.16 -1.35 -8.69
C GLY A 46 6.23 -0.84 -7.25
N SER A 47 7.40 -0.92 -6.61
CA SER A 47 7.60 -0.40 -5.25
C SER A 47 7.35 1.11 -5.17
N VAL A 48 7.85 1.89 -6.12
CA VAL A 48 7.60 3.34 -6.19
C VAL A 48 6.10 3.61 -6.37
N PHE A 49 5.43 2.89 -7.26
CA PHE A 49 3.98 3.00 -7.43
C PHE A 49 3.20 2.64 -6.16
N GLY A 50 3.60 1.59 -5.45
CA GLY A 50 3.00 1.19 -4.18
C GLY A 50 3.12 2.28 -3.12
N ILE A 51 4.30 2.89 -3.00
CA ILE A 51 4.54 4.01 -2.09
C ILE A 51 3.69 5.22 -2.46
N VAL A 52 3.68 5.62 -3.74
CA VAL A 52 2.87 6.75 -4.23
C VAL A 52 1.37 6.50 -3.99
N SER A 53 0.90 5.27 -4.18
CA SER A 53 -0.49 4.89 -3.91
C SER A 53 -0.85 5.06 -2.43
N VAL A 54 0.02 4.64 -1.51
CA VAL A 54 -0.17 4.86 -0.07
C VAL A 54 -0.25 6.34 0.26
N PHE A 55 0.67 7.16 -0.26
CA PHE A 55 0.61 8.61 -0.07
C PHE A 55 -0.68 9.22 -0.64
N TYR A 56 -1.15 8.73 -1.79
CA TYR A 56 -2.40 9.18 -2.37
C TYR A 56 -3.62 8.83 -1.49
N ILE A 57 -3.66 7.62 -0.92
CA ILE A 57 -4.74 7.20 0.00
C ILE A 57 -4.75 8.09 1.25
N ILE A 58 -3.58 8.32 1.85
CA ILE A 58 -3.43 9.20 3.02
C ILE A 58 -3.88 10.61 2.67
N TRP A 59 -3.38 11.17 1.56
CA TRP A 59 -3.75 12.51 1.10
C TRP A 59 -5.25 12.64 0.89
N LYS A 60 -5.87 11.67 0.19
CA LYS A 60 -7.30 11.66 -0.10
C LYS A 60 -8.16 11.52 1.17
N ARG A 61 -7.67 10.85 2.21
CA ARG A 61 -8.44 10.60 3.43
C ARG A 61 -8.27 11.70 4.49
N PHE A 62 -7.11 12.36 4.54
CA PHE A 62 -6.78 13.33 5.59
C PHE A 62 -6.70 14.78 5.11
N LEU A 63 -6.40 15.03 3.83
CA LEU A 63 -6.20 16.39 3.31
C LEU A 63 -7.32 16.91 2.41
N LYS A 64 -8.22 16.05 1.94
CA LYS A 64 -9.41 16.39 1.15
C LYS A 64 -10.65 15.84 1.84
#